data_AF-A0A1E7PVQ8-F1
#
_entry.id   AF-A0A1E7PVQ8-F1
#
_cell.length_a   1.000
_cell.length_b   1.000
_cell.length_c   1.000
_cell.angle_alpha   90.00
_cell.angle_beta   90.00
_cell.angle_gamma   90.00
#
_symmetry.space_group_name_H-M   'P 1'
#
loop_
_entity.id
_entity.type
_entity.pdbx_description
1 polymer ?
#
loop_
_entity_poly.entity_id
_entity_poly.type
_entity_poly.pdbx_seq_one_letter_code
_entity_poly.pdbx_strand_id
1 'polypeptide(L)'
;MHTRHNRTEVIRHDRHLTVANDRFSQIKANSHTTVKGDKWAQTGKNHSFQVTGSLHLRAGTAWLSKSGGELHIKAGHKVVIEAGAEIILQAAGSFVKIDPGGVAMGGPTIRLNAGGTAGRGSGPQTEVPERPGTVDKSGVVSTGEVAPSPGATRPLATADQIRALKNAAQQGKGLCELCPDTTAGTTS
;
A
#
# COMPACT_ATOMS: atom_id res chain seq x y z
N MET A 1 4.63 -32.34 -1.86
CA MET A 1 5.37 -32.54 -3.13
C MET A 1 6.45 -31.48 -3.23
N HIS A 2 7.72 -31.89 -3.36
CA HIS A 2 8.86 -30.98 -3.55
C HIS A 2 9.28 -31.01 -5.03
N THR A 3 9.55 -29.84 -5.63
CA THR A 3 10.04 -29.71 -7.01
C THR A 3 11.38 -28.99 -6.98
N ARG A 4 12.41 -29.53 -7.66
CA ARG A 4 13.76 -28.94 -7.65
C ARG A 4 13.97 -27.80 -8.65
N HIS A 5 13.36 -27.89 -9.83
CA HIS A 5 13.54 -26.92 -10.91
C HIS A 5 12.19 -26.35 -11.37
N ASN A 6 11.52 -27.02 -12.29
CA ASN A 6 10.31 -26.52 -12.94
C ASN A 6 9.15 -27.47 -12.67
N ARG A 7 7.96 -26.89 -12.44
CA ARG A 7 6.68 -27.62 -12.44
C ARG A 7 5.75 -26.95 -13.44
N THR A 8 5.16 -27.77 -14.30
CA THR A 8 4.07 -27.36 -15.18
C THR A 8 2.84 -28.18 -14.81
N GLU A 9 1.70 -27.51 -14.69
CA GLU A 9 0.41 -28.14 -14.43
C GLU A 9 -0.55 -27.71 -15.53
N VAL A 10 -1.13 -28.66 -16.24
CA VAL A 10 -2.11 -28.42 -17.29
C VAL A 10 -3.40 -29.13 -16.90
N ILE A 11 -4.48 -28.37 -16.82
CA ILE A 11 -5.81 -28.86 -16.49
C ILE A 11 -6.70 -28.50 -17.68
N ARG A 12 -7.25 -29.51 -18.36
CA ARG A 12 -7.99 -29.31 -19.62
C ARG A 12 -9.42 -28.82 -19.41
N HIS A 13 -9.98 -29.08 -18.22
CA HIS A 13 -11.34 -28.71 -17.85
C HIS A 13 -11.29 -27.87 -16.59
N ASP A 14 -11.49 -28.49 -15.42
CA ASP A 14 -11.75 -27.75 -14.19
C ASP A 14 -10.73 -28.07 -13.09
N ARG A 15 -10.39 -27.02 -12.32
CA ARG A 15 -9.62 -27.14 -11.09
C ARG A 15 -10.48 -26.68 -9.93
N HIS A 16 -10.94 -27.62 -9.13
CA HIS A 16 -11.55 -27.33 -7.83
C HIS A 16 -10.49 -27.37 -6.74
N LEU A 17 -10.48 -26.37 -5.87
CA LEU A 17 -9.62 -26.34 -4.69
C LEU A 17 -10.46 -25.90 -3.50
N THR A 18 -10.69 -26.84 -2.58
CA THR A 18 -11.29 -26.57 -1.27
C THR A 18 -10.19 -26.69 -0.22
N VAL A 19 -10.00 -25.65 0.58
CA VAL A 19 -9.08 -25.64 1.71
C VAL A 19 -9.93 -25.38 2.96
N ALA A 20 -9.95 -26.33 3.90
CA ALA A 20 -10.83 -26.26 5.06
C ALA A 20 -10.35 -25.28 6.14
N ASN A 21 -9.03 -25.03 6.18
CA ASN A 21 -8.42 -24.06 7.09
C ASN A 21 -7.76 -22.94 6.26
N ASP A 22 -6.44 -22.86 6.27
CA ASP A 22 -5.72 -21.73 5.68
C ASP A 22 -4.95 -22.12 4.41
N ARG A 23 -4.84 -21.16 3.50
CA ARG A 23 -3.95 -21.24 2.34
C ARG A 23 -2.90 -20.14 2.42
N PHE A 24 -1.67 -20.55 2.70
CA PHE A 24 -0.51 -19.66 2.61
C PHE A 24 0.18 -19.80 1.26
N SER A 25 0.56 -18.69 0.64
CA SER A 25 1.27 -18.69 -0.64
C SER A 25 2.28 -17.55 -0.69
N GLN A 26 3.52 -17.88 -1.05
CA GLN A 26 4.57 -16.89 -1.27
C GLN A 26 5.22 -17.11 -2.64
N ILE A 27 5.21 -16.07 -3.45
CA ILE A 27 5.96 -16.02 -4.71
C ILE A 27 7.13 -15.05 -4.47
N LYS A 28 8.36 -15.55 -4.56
CA LYS A 28 9.58 -14.76 -4.29
C LYS A 28 9.96 -13.83 -5.44
N ALA A 29 9.48 -14.12 -6.65
CA ALA A 29 9.71 -13.33 -7.84
C ALA A 29 8.37 -12.82 -8.38
N ASN A 30 8.02 -13.13 -9.64
CA ASN A 30 6.84 -12.57 -10.30
C ASN A 30 5.66 -13.54 -10.28
N SER A 31 4.46 -12.99 -10.08
CA SER A 31 3.19 -13.69 -10.27
C SER A 31 2.45 -13.05 -11.44
N HIS A 32 2.26 -13.82 -12.52
CA HIS A 32 1.45 -13.41 -13.66
C HIS A 32 0.14 -14.20 -13.64
N THR A 33 -0.98 -13.52 -13.83
CA THR A 33 -2.29 -14.17 -13.88
C THR A 33 -3.12 -13.50 -14.95
N THR A 34 -3.61 -14.31 -15.88
CA THR A 34 -4.52 -13.87 -16.95
C THR A 34 -5.78 -14.72 -16.85
N VAL A 35 -6.93 -14.07 -16.74
CA VAL A 35 -8.25 -14.70 -16.79
C VAL A 35 -8.95 -14.11 -18.00
N LYS A 36 -9.38 -14.95 -18.94
CA LYS A 36 -10.04 -14.51 -20.18
C LYS A 36 -11.54 -14.23 -19.99
N GLY A 37 -12.18 -15.00 -19.11
CA GLY A 37 -13.55 -14.77 -18.69
C GLY A 37 -13.58 -13.92 -17.43
N ASP A 38 -14.57 -14.20 -16.59
CA ASP A 38 -14.80 -13.44 -15.38
C ASP A 38 -13.92 -13.90 -14.21
N LYS A 39 -13.63 -12.96 -13.31
CA LYS A 39 -12.98 -13.24 -12.04
C LYS A 39 -13.81 -12.65 -10.91
N TRP A 40 -14.38 -13.53 -10.08
CA TRP A 40 -15.08 -13.16 -8.86
C TRP A 40 -14.22 -13.45 -7.63
N ALA A 41 -14.29 -12.56 -6.66
CA ALA A 41 -13.65 -12.72 -5.35
C ALA A 41 -14.58 -12.18 -4.28
N GLN A 42 -14.80 -12.99 -3.24
CA GLN A 42 -15.55 -12.59 -2.06
C GLN A 42 -14.67 -12.85 -0.83
N THR A 43 -14.60 -11.86 0.05
CA THR A 43 -13.90 -11.96 1.34
C THR A 43 -14.90 -11.70 2.45
N GLY A 44 -15.09 -12.67 3.35
CA GLY A 44 -16.09 -12.57 4.42
C GLY A 44 -15.69 -11.67 5.59
N LYS A 45 -14.40 -11.36 5.72
CA LYS A 45 -13.81 -10.48 6.74
C LYS A 45 -12.92 -9.42 6.06
N ASN A 46 -11.74 -9.17 6.60
CA ASN A 46 -10.82 -8.15 6.10
C ASN A 46 -10.14 -8.59 4.79
N HIS A 47 -10.02 -7.65 3.85
CA HIS A 47 -9.18 -7.79 2.66
C HIS A 47 -8.08 -6.74 2.72
N SER A 48 -6.82 -7.18 2.87
CA SER A 48 -5.67 -6.29 2.83
C SER A 48 -4.93 -6.39 1.52
N PHE A 49 -4.70 -5.24 0.88
CA PHE A 49 -4.00 -5.14 -0.40
C PHE A 49 -2.96 -4.02 -0.32
N GLN A 50 -1.69 -4.40 -0.35
CA GLN A 50 -0.57 -3.49 -0.24
C GLN A 50 0.30 -3.57 -1.50
N VAL A 51 0.66 -2.41 -2.04
CA VAL A 51 1.58 -2.28 -3.16
C VAL A 51 2.62 -1.24 -2.79
N THR A 52 3.89 -1.65 -2.65
CA THR A 52 5.00 -0.73 -2.35
C THR A 52 5.42 0.09 -3.57
N GLY A 53 5.25 -0.49 -4.77
CA GLY A 53 5.48 0.18 -6.04
C GLY A 53 4.24 0.91 -6.55
N SER A 54 4.03 0.87 -7.87
CA SER A 54 2.87 1.49 -8.51
C SER A 54 1.70 0.51 -8.65
N LEU A 55 0.48 1.01 -8.42
CA LEU A 55 -0.77 0.31 -8.71
C LEU A 55 -1.43 0.94 -9.94
N HIS A 56 -1.54 0.18 -11.02
CA HIS A 56 -2.30 0.58 -12.19
C HIS A 56 -3.65 -0.15 -12.21
N LEU A 57 -4.74 0.61 -12.21
CA LEU A 57 -6.09 0.09 -12.32
C LEU A 57 -6.72 0.62 -13.61
N ARG A 58 -7.25 -0.29 -14.44
CA ARG A 58 -7.99 0.05 -15.64
C ARG A 58 -9.29 -0.74 -15.66
N ALA A 59 -10.41 -0.04 -15.67
CA ALA A 59 -11.72 -0.60 -15.94
C ALA A 59 -12.17 -0.18 -17.34
N GLY A 60 -12.69 -1.11 -18.13
CA GLY A 60 -13.14 -0.82 -19.50
C GLY A 60 -14.46 -0.06 -19.58
N THR A 61 -15.36 -0.29 -18.62
CA THR A 61 -16.73 0.23 -18.64
C THR A 61 -17.05 1.04 -17.39
N ALA A 62 -16.83 0.47 -16.19
CA ALA A 62 -17.12 1.14 -14.94
C ALA A 62 -16.17 0.69 -13.82
N TRP A 63 -15.83 1.64 -12.94
CA TRP A 63 -15.25 1.37 -11.63
C TRP A 63 -16.27 1.77 -10.57
N LEU A 64 -16.82 0.78 -9.87
CA LEU A 64 -17.85 0.97 -8.86
C LEU A 64 -17.27 0.58 -7.49
N SER A 65 -17.38 1.47 -6.52
CA SER A 65 -16.94 1.23 -5.14
C SER A 65 -18.00 1.71 -4.17
N LYS A 66 -18.34 0.86 -3.19
CA LYS A 66 -19.27 1.18 -2.12
C LYS A 66 -18.64 0.80 -0.79
N SER A 67 -18.54 1.79 0.10
CA SER A 67 -18.14 1.61 1.49
C SER A 67 -19.34 1.83 2.41
N GLY A 68 -19.51 0.97 3.42
CA GLY A 68 -20.56 1.16 4.44
C GLY A 68 -20.20 2.18 5.53
N GLY A 69 -18.89 2.38 5.79
CA GLY A 69 -18.39 3.32 6.79
C GLY A 69 -17.67 4.52 6.16
N GLU A 70 -16.48 4.27 5.58
CA GLU A 70 -15.62 5.34 5.05
C GLU A 70 -15.01 4.94 3.69
N LEU A 71 -14.93 5.90 2.77
CA LEU A 71 -14.02 5.85 1.62
C LEU A 71 -12.97 6.96 1.81
N HIS A 72 -11.72 6.57 2.01
CA HIS A 72 -10.62 7.50 2.29
C HIS A 72 -9.58 7.45 1.19
N ILE A 73 -9.38 8.59 0.51
CA ILE A 73 -8.32 8.76 -0.49
C ILE A 73 -7.32 9.78 0.06
N LYS A 74 -6.14 9.31 0.44
CA LYS A 74 -5.04 10.16 0.91
C LYS A 74 -3.86 10.04 -0.05
N ALA A 75 -3.42 11.18 -0.57
CA ALA A 75 -2.16 11.28 -1.30
C ALA A 75 -1.20 12.22 -0.55
N GLY A 76 0.10 11.92 -0.59
CA GLY A 76 1.12 12.77 0.04
C GLY A 76 1.33 14.10 -0.69
N HIS A 77 1.10 14.14 -2.01
CA HIS A 77 1.37 15.30 -2.84
C HIS A 77 0.17 15.74 -3.68
N LYS A 78 -0.38 14.87 -4.53
CA LYS A 78 -1.39 15.22 -5.52
C LYS A 78 -2.45 14.15 -5.64
N VAL A 79 -3.71 14.58 -5.75
CA VAL A 79 -4.83 13.79 -6.27
C VAL A 79 -5.29 14.47 -7.55
N VAL A 80 -5.49 13.70 -8.61
CA VAL A 80 -6.03 14.18 -9.90
C VAL A 80 -7.27 13.37 -10.21
N ILE A 81 -8.39 14.04 -10.44
CA ILE A 81 -9.65 13.44 -10.89
C ILE A 81 -10.06 14.22 -12.13
N GLU A 82 -10.06 13.53 -13.26
CA GLU A 82 -10.41 14.08 -14.57
C GLU A 82 -11.59 13.30 -15.13
N ALA A 83 -12.57 14.01 -15.66
CA ALA A 83 -13.69 13.43 -16.35
C ALA A 83 -13.95 14.23 -17.62
N GLY A 84 -14.32 13.53 -18.70
CA GLY A 84 -14.60 14.18 -19.99
C GLY A 84 -15.96 14.87 -20.04
N ALA A 85 -16.94 14.38 -19.27
CA ALA A 85 -18.31 14.91 -19.28
C ALA A 85 -18.62 15.66 -17.98
N GLU A 86 -18.55 14.98 -16.84
CA GLU A 86 -18.95 15.58 -15.57
C GLU A 86 -18.25 14.97 -14.36
N ILE A 87 -18.10 15.77 -13.30
CA ILE A 87 -17.72 15.32 -11.96
C ILE A 87 -18.83 15.78 -11.00
N ILE A 88 -19.38 14.86 -10.21
CA ILE A 88 -20.42 15.14 -9.22
C ILE A 88 -19.97 14.64 -7.85
N LEU A 89 -20.03 15.52 -6.85
CA LEU A 89 -19.85 15.22 -5.44
C LEU A 89 -21.14 15.59 -4.72
N GLN A 90 -21.70 14.68 -3.92
CA GLN A 90 -22.96 14.94 -3.21
C GLN A 90 -22.93 14.35 -1.81
N ALA A 91 -23.46 15.08 -0.83
CA ALA A 91 -23.61 14.63 0.55
C ALA A 91 -24.75 15.38 1.25
N ALA A 92 -25.64 14.67 1.94
CA ALA A 92 -26.67 15.23 2.82
C ALA A 92 -27.47 16.42 2.22
N GLY A 93 -27.82 16.35 0.94
CA GLY A 93 -28.55 17.41 0.23
C GLY A 93 -27.70 18.55 -0.34
N SER A 94 -26.38 18.55 -0.09
CA SER A 94 -25.42 19.46 -0.71
C SER A 94 -24.71 18.79 -1.89
N PHE A 95 -24.31 19.56 -2.90
CA PHE A 95 -23.56 19.06 -4.06
C PHE A 95 -22.54 20.05 -4.62
N VAL A 96 -21.57 19.50 -5.34
CA VAL A 96 -20.67 20.20 -6.27
C VAL A 96 -20.69 19.42 -7.58
N LYS A 97 -20.99 20.10 -8.68
CA LYS A 97 -21.00 19.55 -10.03
C LYS A 97 -20.08 20.36 -10.92
N ILE A 98 -19.29 19.67 -11.73
CA ILE A 98 -18.41 20.25 -12.74
C ILE A 98 -18.81 19.63 -14.07
N ASP A 99 -19.10 20.47 -15.06
CA ASP A 99 -19.51 20.07 -16.41
C ASP A 99 -19.08 21.15 -17.44
N PRO A 100 -19.39 21.04 -18.74
CA PRO A 100 -19.00 22.04 -19.73
C PRO A 100 -19.58 23.45 -19.49
N GLY A 101 -20.64 23.57 -18.68
CA GLY A 101 -21.22 24.85 -18.27
C GLY A 101 -20.49 25.51 -17.09
N GLY A 102 -19.51 24.83 -16.49
CA GLY A 102 -18.67 25.34 -15.40
C GLY A 102 -18.87 24.57 -14.09
N VAL A 103 -18.78 25.30 -12.96
CA VAL A 103 -18.94 24.73 -11.61
C VAL A 103 -20.26 25.19 -11.01
N ALA A 104 -21.14 24.24 -10.70
CA ALA A 104 -22.38 24.47 -9.97
C ALA A 104 -22.28 23.88 -8.55
N MET A 105 -22.78 24.59 -7.56
CA MET A 105 -22.83 24.12 -6.16
C MET A 105 -24.11 24.56 -5.48
N GLY A 106 -24.63 23.73 -4.58
CA GLY A 106 -25.90 23.96 -3.88
C GLY A 106 -25.97 23.22 -2.56
N GLY A 107 -26.73 23.75 -1.60
CA GLY A 107 -26.96 23.16 -0.28
C GLY A 107 -27.55 24.17 0.72
N PRO A 108 -27.97 23.74 1.93
CA PRO A 108 -28.61 24.62 2.92
C PRO A 108 -27.76 25.83 3.33
N THR A 109 -26.43 25.69 3.31
CA THR A 109 -25.49 26.77 3.58
C THR A 109 -24.20 26.50 2.80
N ILE A 110 -23.72 27.51 2.05
CA ILE A 110 -22.43 27.47 1.36
C ILE A 110 -21.52 28.50 2.01
N ARG A 111 -20.40 28.05 2.58
CA ARG A 111 -19.39 28.93 3.20
C ARG A 111 -18.17 29.02 2.29
N LEU A 112 -17.89 30.21 1.77
CA LEU A 112 -16.72 30.50 0.94
C LEU A 112 -15.78 31.39 1.75
N ASN A 113 -14.55 30.95 1.99
CA ASN A 113 -13.55 31.64 2.82
C ASN A 113 -14.02 31.97 4.25
N ALA A 114 -15.09 31.33 4.73
CA ALA A 114 -15.79 31.68 5.97
C ALA A 114 -15.69 30.57 7.02
N GLY A 115 -14.46 30.23 7.43
CA GLY A 115 -14.17 29.33 8.56
C GLY A 115 -14.69 27.88 8.42
N GLY A 116 -14.02 26.95 9.11
CA GLY A 116 -14.41 25.54 9.16
C GLY A 116 -13.28 24.66 9.68
N THR A 117 -13.60 23.49 10.20
CA THR A 117 -12.62 22.45 10.54
C THR A 117 -12.67 21.35 9.50
N ALA A 118 -11.50 20.89 9.05
CA ALA A 118 -11.44 19.75 8.14
C ALA A 118 -11.85 18.47 8.90
N GLY A 119 -12.69 17.64 8.28
CA GLY A 119 -12.89 16.27 8.74
C GLY A 119 -11.58 15.48 8.69
N ARG A 120 -11.44 14.48 9.57
CA ARG A 120 -10.30 13.56 9.59
C ARG A 120 -10.82 12.15 9.29
N GLY A 121 -10.30 11.52 8.24
CA GLY A 121 -10.56 10.10 7.99
C GLY A 121 -9.66 9.19 8.83
N SER A 122 -10.04 7.92 8.98
CA SER A 122 -9.37 6.96 9.86
C SER A 122 -7.95 6.58 9.43
N GLY A 123 -7.65 6.72 8.13
CA GLY A 123 -6.38 6.31 7.53
C GLY A 123 -6.28 4.79 7.32
N PRO A 124 -5.37 4.33 6.44
CA PRO A 124 -5.25 2.91 6.12
C PRO A 124 -4.61 2.13 7.28
N GLN A 125 -5.23 0.99 7.65
CA GLN A 125 -4.66 -0.03 8.52
C GLN A 125 -4.43 -1.28 7.67
N THR A 126 -3.26 -1.40 7.05
CA THR A 126 -2.94 -2.49 6.13
C THR A 126 -2.17 -3.58 6.87
N GLU A 127 -2.64 -4.83 6.78
CA GLU A 127 -2.00 -6.02 7.34
C GLU A 127 -1.14 -6.70 6.26
N VAL A 128 -0.04 -7.32 6.67
CA VAL A 128 0.86 -8.06 5.77
C VAL A 128 0.52 -9.56 5.85
N PRO A 129 0.43 -10.29 4.72
CA PRO A 129 0.17 -11.72 4.74
C PRO A 129 1.23 -12.51 5.51
N GLU A 130 0.78 -13.52 6.27
CA GLU A 130 1.66 -14.48 6.91
C GLU A 130 2.41 -15.34 5.88
N ARG A 131 3.66 -15.69 6.19
CA ARG A 131 4.49 -16.50 5.29
C ARG A 131 4.13 -17.99 5.40
N PRO A 132 4.19 -18.75 4.29
CA PRO A 132 4.10 -20.21 4.37
C PRO A 132 5.20 -20.78 5.27
N GLY A 133 4.86 -21.81 6.06
CA GLY A 133 5.87 -22.58 6.80
C GLY A 133 6.85 -23.32 5.89
N THR A 134 8.04 -23.62 6.41
CA THR A 134 9.07 -24.41 5.71
C THR A 134 8.87 -25.90 5.98
N VAL A 135 8.92 -26.73 4.95
CA VAL A 135 8.94 -28.20 5.11
C VAL A 135 10.37 -28.69 5.19
N ASP A 136 10.73 -29.39 6.26
CA ASP A 136 12.04 -30.05 6.37
C ASP A 136 12.09 -31.36 5.56
N LYS A 137 13.27 -32.00 5.52
CA LYS A 137 13.48 -33.28 4.81
C LYS A 137 12.67 -34.44 5.41
N SER A 138 12.14 -34.27 6.62
CA SER A 138 11.31 -35.23 7.35
C SER A 138 9.81 -34.98 7.16
N GLY A 139 9.44 -33.92 6.42
CA GLY A 139 8.05 -33.54 6.17
C GLY A 139 7.41 -32.70 7.26
N VAL A 140 8.18 -32.21 8.24
CA VAL A 140 7.70 -31.34 9.32
C VAL A 140 7.59 -29.91 8.79
N VAL A 141 6.44 -29.27 9.01
CA VAL A 141 6.21 -27.86 8.69
C VAL A 141 6.65 -27.00 9.89
N SER A 142 7.72 -26.23 9.72
CA SER A 142 8.14 -25.20 10.67
C SER A 142 7.59 -23.86 10.24
N THR A 143 6.66 -23.28 11.00
CA THR A 143 6.16 -21.91 10.77
C THR A 143 7.23 -20.93 11.24
N GLY A 144 7.88 -20.24 10.30
CA GLY A 144 8.79 -19.14 10.63
C GLY A 144 7.99 -17.96 11.18
N GLU A 145 8.09 -17.77 12.49
CA GLU A 145 7.52 -16.68 13.26
C GLU A 145 7.77 -15.33 12.58
N VAL A 146 6.68 -14.60 12.28
CA VAL A 146 6.76 -13.20 11.89
C VAL A 146 7.02 -12.40 13.16
N ALA A 147 8.29 -12.28 13.56
CA ALA A 147 8.67 -11.11 14.32
C ALA A 147 8.51 -9.91 13.37
N PRO A 148 7.66 -8.91 13.70
CA PRO A 148 7.77 -7.64 13.00
C PRO A 148 9.19 -7.16 13.24
N SER A 149 10.00 -6.99 12.19
CA SER A 149 11.20 -6.17 12.33
C SER A 149 10.67 -4.80 12.76
N PRO A 150 10.98 -4.31 13.99
CA PRO A 150 10.73 -2.93 14.30
C PRO A 150 11.53 -2.19 13.25
N GLY A 151 10.84 -1.42 12.41
CA GLY A 151 11.48 -0.63 11.36
C GLY A 151 12.69 0.02 11.99
N ALA A 152 13.86 -0.14 11.38
CA ALA A 152 15.09 0.44 11.88
C ALA A 152 14.82 1.93 12.11
N THR A 153 14.56 2.30 13.37
CA THR A 153 14.51 3.68 13.79
C THR A 153 15.94 4.12 13.62
N ARG A 154 16.25 4.74 12.47
CA ARG A 154 17.51 5.45 12.32
C ARG A 154 17.52 6.42 13.50
N PRO A 155 18.51 6.35 14.41
CA PRO A 155 18.54 7.28 15.52
C PRO A 155 18.46 8.69 14.95
N LEU A 156 17.58 9.51 15.52
CA LEU A 156 17.59 10.94 15.20
C LEU A 156 19.02 11.43 15.39
N ALA A 157 19.51 12.21 14.44
CA ALA A 157 20.84 12.80 14.54
C ALA A 157 20.98 13.50 15.90
N THR A 158 22.07 13.21 16.61
CA THR A 158 22.32 13.84 17.92
C THR A 158 22.41 15.36 17.75
N ALA A 159 22.18 16.11 18.82
CA ALA A 159 22.28 17.57 18.78
C ALA A 159 23.62 18.05 18.18
N ASP A 160 24.69 17.30 18.43
CA ASP A 160 26.03 17.56 17.88
C ASP A 160 26.09 17.33 16.37
N GLN A 161 25.46 16.26 15.86
CA GLN A 161 25.37 16.00 14.42
C GLN A 161 24.53 17.06 13.70
N ILE A 162 23.44 17.53 14.31
CA ILE A 162 22.62 18.61 13.75
C ILE A 162 23.41 19.93 13.72
N ARG A 163 24.17 20.23 14.77
CA ARG A 163 24.99 21.44 14.86
C ARG A 163 26.15 21.40 13.86
N ALA A 164 26.81 20.25 13.72
CA ALA A 164 27.86 20.04 12.73
C ALA A 164 27.34 20.22 11.29
N LEU A 165 26.17 19.66 10.97
CA LEU A 165 25.53 19.84 9.65
C LEU A 165 25.20 21.31 9.35
N LYS A 166 24.67 22.05 10.33
CA LYS A 166 24.38 23.48 10.15
C LYS A 166 25.65 24.31 9.92
N ASN A 167 26.71 24.03 10.67
CA ASN A 167 27.99 24.73 10.52
C ASN A 167 28.66 24.39 9.18
N ALA A 168 28.64 23.12 8.78
CA ALA A 168 29.17 22.66 7.49
C ALA A 168 28.43 23.30 6.31
N ALA A 169 27.09 23.41 6.39
CA ALA A 169 26.27 24.08 5.39
C ALA A 169 26.59 25.58 5.27
N GLN A 170 26.89 26.26 6.38
CA GLN A 170 27.28 27.68 6.36
C GLN A 170 28.72 27.91 5.84
N GLN A 171 29.59 26.91 5.95
CA GLN A 171 30.99 27.01 5.54
C GLN A 171 31.28 26.37 4.17
N GLY A 172 30.27 25.79 3.50
CA GLY A 172 30.40 25.20 2.16
C GLY A 172 31.30 23.96 2.08
N LYS A 173 31.64 23.32 3.21
CA LYS A 173 32.49 22.13 3.27
C LYS A 173 31.64 20.89 3.56
N GLY A 174 31.42 20.05 2.55
CA GLY A 174 30.49 18.92 2.58
C GLY A 174 30.98 17.63 3.28
N LEU A 175 31.86 17.72 4.28
CA LEU A 175 32.34 16.56 5.03
C LEU A 175 32.29 16.85 6.55
N CYS A 176 31.63 15.96 7.29
CA CYS A 176 31.47 16.02 8.74
C CYS A 176 32.60 15.21 9.41
N GLU A 177 33.43 15.85 10.24
CA GLU A 177 34.51 15.19 11.00
C GLU A 177 34.02 14.29 12.16
N LEU A 178 32.70 14.20 12.39
CA LEU A 178 32.08 13.36 13.43
C LEU A 178 31.44 12.08 12.88
N CYS A 179 31.75 11.69 11.64
CA CYS A 179 31.43 10.36 11.16
C CYS A 179 32.41 9.36 11.81
N PRO A 180 31.96 8.34 12.57
CA PRO A 180 32.87 7.33 13.05
C PRO A 180 33.44 6.54 11.87
N ASP A 181 34.75 6.58 11.70
CA ASP A 181 35.50 5.71 10.79
C ASP A 181 35.23 4.26 11.18
N THR A 182 34.44 3.55 10.39
CA THR A 182 34.33 2.10 10.54
C THR A 182 35.51 1.46 9.80
N THR A 183 36.70 1.55 10.37
CA THR A 183 37.83 0.67 10.03
C THR A 183 38.64 0.34 11.27
N ALA A 184 38.40 -0.86 11.82
CA ALA A 184 39.42 -1.68 12.45
C ALA A 184 39.02 -3.17 12.37
N GLY A 185 39.61 -3.91 11.44
CA GLY A 185 40.01 -5.30 11.74
C GLY A 185 41.19 -5.22 12.73
N THR A 186 41.58 -6.22 13.52
CA THR A 186 41.76 -7.65 13.21
C THR A 186 42.10 -8.39 14.53
N THR A 187 41.71 -9.68 14.63
CA THR A 187 42.29 -10.81 15.41
C THR A 187 42.69 -10.69 16.89
N SER A 188 42.13 -11.61 17.69
CA SER A 188 42.88 -12.68 18.37
C SER A 188 42.11 -13.99 18.26
#